data_AF-A0A8S1RED4-F1
#
_entry.id   AF-A0A8S1RED4-F1
#
_cell.length_a   1.000
_cell.length_b   1.000
_cell.length_c   1.000
_cell.angle_alpha   90.00
_cell.angle_beta   90.00
_cell.angle_gamma   90.00
#
_symmetry.space_group_name_H-M   'P 1'
#
loop_
_entity.id
_entity.type
_entity.pdbx_description
1 polymer ?
#
loop_
_entity_poly.entity_id
_entity_poly.type
_entity_poly.pdbx_seq_one_letter_code
_entity_poly.pdbx_strand_id
1 'polypeptide(L)'
;MVRKSKNILQRMVNQTIQTCDIFGQLPNFRVLEKAKYSSIVGCCMTFIICSVTLIYLITEMIALLDQAAPSVVLSEQQIFNTAQFPLYNDNFTLAITITNKDSEPISGNLKYYNITVDKCIREKELNNVSGDVIIKQYCTRIPIAPCKKEDFDNELQQSFFQYTKLGAIYCLDREYIKVNPPVLQGQISGSVHQYLLIQLDICKNSTEYQDCASIEEIRQVLSAGHYQVYASDYLMQLNHPTKPYSQLINQEINSFSITTSKMLQWNYRIVETHTAEGFLFTQDRVDLNLVKQDRKEQSELYNDNYLIYHFIQLDYKETIYTRTYIKFWTILGRIGGIWQFFVIVTSTFINPLIVNLMTISIANELYRFPKTLNSKIHINNQKKSDHNSDDQLSTIRQDQSFPLKEEKLSESLYESFLILIGCRKKEKEIFLKVKSEILGHLDIVKIIEKLQQIDMLRFVLLNEEQNKLFDLLPKPVFQNQQDHHQNLTDNLIQEIELQKSLRVLKNKKLQTKLKDYYCSFSSLQQEKRRSSIDDKLLHMMDKNIIQFFEQIQISQQRNINLTPLDPLFRSKIEESIVEPKIQKPK
;
A
#
# COMPACT_ATOMS: atom_id res chain seq x y z
N MET A 1 43.87 -12.00 7.02
CA MET A 1 42.53 -11.50 7.40
C MET A 1 41.64 -11.11 6.20
N VAL A 2 42.15 -10.37 5.21
CA VAL A 2 41.37 -9.87 4.05
C VAL A 2 40.68 -10.96 3.21
N ARG A 3 41.29 -12.14 3.05
CA ARG A 3 40.72 -13.25 2.25
C ARG A 3 39.55 -13.98 2.93
N LYS A 4 39.55 -14.05 4.28
CA LYS A 4 38.41 -14.60 5.05
C LYS A 4 37.23 -13.62 5.07
N SER A 5 37.48 -12.32 5.16
CA SER A 5 36.44 -11.27 5.09
C SER A 5 35.72 -11.27 3.74
N LYS A 6 36.42 -11.41 2.61
CA LYS A 6 35.81 -11.51 1.27
C LYS A 6 34.87 -12.72 1.14
N ASN A 7 35.26 -13.88 1.67
CA ASN A 7 34.43 -15.09 1.60
C ASN A 7 33.17 -15.00 2.49
N ILE A 8 33.26 -14.29 3.61
CA ILE A 8 32.11 -14.03 4.50
C ILE A 8 31.15 -13.02 3.85
N LEU A 9 31.68 -11.93 3.28
CA LEU A 9 30.89 -10.93 2.56
C LEU A 9 30.18 -11.54 1.36
N GLN A 10 30.85 -12.39 0.60
CA GLN A 10 30.29 -13.06 -0.58
C GLN A 10 29.19 -14.07 -0.21
N ARG A 11 29.30 -14.72 0.96
CA ARG A 11 28.22 -15.57 1.51
C ARG A 11 27.01 -14.75 1.95
N MET A 12 27.22 -13.63 2.64
CA MET A 12 26.13 -12.75 3.03
C MET A 12 25.42 -12.16 1.81
N VAL A 13 26.16 -11.64 0.83
CA VAL A 13 25.60 -11.09 -0.42
C VAL A 13 24.76 -12.13 -1.16
N ASN A 14 25.26 -13.37 -1.28
CA ASN A 14 24.50 -14.44 -1.93
C ASN A 14 23.23 -14.85 -1.16
N GLN A 15 23.26 -14.80 0.17
CA GLN A 15 22.07 -15.03 1.00
C GLN A 15 21.05 -13.90 0.83
N THR A 16 21.48 -12.64 0.88
CA THR A 16 20.60 -11.47 0.71
C THR A 16 19.96 -11.43 -0.68
N ILE A 17 20.69 -11.80 -1.74
CA ILE A 17 20.14 -11.88 -3.10
C ILE A 17 19.00 -12.90 -3.19
N GLN A 18 19.12 -14.04 -2.49
CA GLN A 18 18.11 -15.10 -2.54
C GLN A 18 16.82 -14.74 -1.78
N THR A 19 16.92 -14.01 -0.67
CA THR A 19 15.75 -13.59 0.13
C THR A 19 15.10 -12.31 -0.39
N CYS A 20 15.87 -11.35 -0.90
CA CYS A 20 15.34 -10.04 -1.27
C CYS A 20 14.82 -9.94 -2.71
N ASP A 21 15.19 -10.85 -3.62
CA ASP A 21 14.72 -10.79 -5.02
C ASP A 21 13.23 -11.18 -5.13
N ILE A 22 12.32 -10.20 -5.18
CA ILE A 22 10.87 -10.43 -5.34
C ILE A 22 10.54 -11.05 -6.70
N PHE A 23 11.35 -10.79 -7.74
CA PHE A 23 11.09 -11.20 -9.12
C PHE A 23 11.71 -12.55 -9.50
N GLY A 24 12.35 -13.24 -8.55
CA GLY A 24 12.98 -14.54 -8.83
C GLY A 24 11.96 -15.59 -9.26
N GLN A 25 12.34 -16.40 -10.25
CA GLN A 25 11.45 -17.36 -10.90
C GLN A 25 11.51 -18.72 -10.18
N LEU A 26 10.36 -19.38 -10.04
CA LEU A 26 10.27 -20.75 -9.54
C LEU A 26 10.44 -21.70 -10.74
N PRO A 27 11.52 -22.48 -10.84
CA PRO A 27 11.62 -23.48 -11.90
C PRO A 27 10.55 -24.58 -11.68
N ASN A 28 9.95 -25.08 -12.77
CA ASN A 28 8.90 -26.13 -12.70
C ASN A 28 9.39 -27.43 -12.02
N PHE A 29 10.70 -27.69 -12.07
CA PHE A 29 11.37 -28.73 -11.29
C PHE A 29 12.48 -28.10 -10.45
N ARG A 30 12.83 -28.71 -9.32
CA ARG A 30 14.01 -28.32 -8.56
C ARG A 30 15.26 -28.64 -9.37
N VAL A 31 15.73 -27.67 -10.14
CA VAL A 31 17.00 -27.75 -10.85
C VAL A 31 18.07 -27.30 -9.85
N LEU A 32 19.03 -28.18 -9.55
CA LEU A 32 20.22 -27.89 -8.72
C LEU A 32 19.93 -27.61 -7.24
N GLU A 33 18.95 -28.31 -6.66
CA GLU A 33 18.56 -28.19 -5.23
C GLU A 33 18.02 -26.80 -4.81
N LYS A 34 17.91 -25.84 -5.74
CA LYS A 34 17.38 -24.50 -5.46
C LYS A 34 15.89 -24.44 -5.80
N ALA A 35 15.09 -23.91 -4.87
CA ALA A 35 13.66 -23.72 -5.06
C ALA A 35 13.30 -22.49 -5.92
N LYS A 36 14.23 -21.52 -6.04
CA LYS A 36 14.01 -20.25 -6.73
C LYS A 36 15.29 -19.80 -7.44
N TYR A 37 15.17 -19.37 -8.69
CA TYR A 37 16.24 -18.70 -9.42
C TYR A 37 16.18 -17.19 -9.13
N SER A 38 17.10 -16.72 -8.28
CA SER A 38 17.29 -15.29 -7.98
C SER A 38 18.32 -14.68 -8.93
N SER A 39 18.05 -13.50 -9.44
CA SER A 39 18.97 -12.76 -10.32
C SER A 39 19.46 -11.48 -9.64
N ILE A 40 20.68 -11.05 -9.98
CA ILE A 40 21.22 -9.75 -9.51
C ILE A 40 20.31 -8.61 -9.98
N VAL A 41 19.78 -8.69 -11.20
CA VAL A 41 18.87 -7.69 -11.79
C VAL A 41 17.57 -7.60 -11.00
N GLY A 42 16.94 -8.73 -10.66
CA GLY A 42 15.73 -8.75 -9.86
C GLY A 42 15.94 -8.17 -8.45
N CYS A 43 17.09 -8.48 -7.83
CA CYS A 43 17.48 -7.89 -6.56
C CYS A 43 17.69 -6.36 -6.66
N CYS A 44 18.37 -5.86 -7.70
CA CYS A 44 18.56 -4.43 -7.92
C CYS A 44 17.23 -3.70 -8.14
N MET A 45 16.34 -4.24 -8.97
CA MET A 45 15.02 -3.65 -9.21
C MET A 45 14.15 -3.66 -7.95
N THR A 46 14.23 -4.71 -7.14
CA THR A 46 13.55 -4.74 -5.84
C THR A 46 14.06 -3.62 -4.93
N PHE A 47 15.37 -3.39 -4.87
CA PHE A 47 15.94 -2.30 -4.06
C PHE A 47 15.49 -0.92 -4.54
N ILE A 48 15.43 -0.70 -5.85
CA ILE A 48 14.93 0.55 -6.45
C ILE A 48 13.47 0.79 -6.04
N ILE A 49 12.59 -0.21 -6.19
CA ILE A 49 11.17 -0.08 -5.83
C ILE A 49 11.03 0.19 -4.32
N CYS A 50 11.75 -0.54 -3.47
CA CYS A 50 11.77 -0.30 -2.03
C CYS A 50 12.25 1.11 -1.68
N SER A 51 13.30 1.62 -2.34
CA SER A 51 13.82 2.96 -2.10
C SER A 51 12.82 4.05 -2.52
N VAL A 52 12.22 3.93 -3.70
CA VAL A 52 11.21 4.90 -4.18
C VAL A 52 9.99 4.91 -3.28
N THR A 53 9.49 3.74 -2.88
CA THR A 53 8.32 3.64 -1.99
C THR A 53 8.63 4.12 -0.57
N LEU A 54 9.85 3.90 -0.07
CA LEU A 54 10.28 4.44 1.21
C LEU A 54 10.40 5.97 1.19
N ILE A 55 10.98 6.54 0.12
CA ILE A 55 11.05 8.00 -0.05
C ILE A 55 9.63 8.59 -0.07
N TYR A 56 8.72 7.99 -0.84
CA TYR A 56 7.33 8.43 -0.92
C TYR A 56 6.60 8.34 0.45
N LEU A 57 6.82 7.26 1.21
CA LEU A 57 6.31 7.11 2.56
C LEU A 57 6.80 8.24 3.48
N ILE A 58 8.10 8.55 3.43
CA ILE A 58 8.67 9.63 4.25
C ILE A 58 8.03 10.98 3.87
N THR A 59 7.86 11.26 2.58
CA THR A 59 7.24 12.52 2.14
C THR A 59 5.78 12.65 2.59
N GLU A 60 4.98 11.58 2.49
CA GLU A 60 3.58 11.61 2.95
C GLU A 60 3.48 11.67 4.47
N MET A 61 4.42 11.06 5.21
CA MET A 61 4.47 11.17 6.67
C MET A 61 4.83 12.58 7.13
N ILE A 62 5.74 13.28 6.44
CA ILE A 62 6.02 14.70 6.71
C ILE A 62 4.77 15.53 6.45
N ALA A 63 4.09 15.33 5.30
CA ALA A 63 2.86 16.05 4.98
C ALA A 63 1.74 15.82 6.01
N LEU A 64 1.66 14.62 6.57
CA LEU A 64 0.72 14.28 7.65
C LEU A 64 1.05 14.99 8.96
N LEU A 65 2.34 15.07 9.32
CA LEU A 65 2.79 15.75 10.54
C LEU A 65 2.61 17.27 10.43
N ASP A 66 2.91 17.83 9.27
CA ASP A 66 2.75 19.27 9.01
C ASP A 66 1.28 19.68 8.83
N GLN A 67 0.36 18.72 8.75
CA GLN A 67 -1.06 18.94 8.45
C GLN A 67 -1.25 19.83 7.21
N ALA A 68 -0.36 19.68 6.24
CA ALA A 68 -0.28 20.56 5.09
C ALA A 68 -1.45 20.29 4.14
N ALA A 69 -2.10 21.36 3.66
CA ALA A 69 -3.15 21.33 2.64
C ALA A 69 -4.34 20.37 2.95
N PRO A 70 -5.24 20.76 3.87
CA PRO A 70 -6.46 19.99 4.10
C PRO A 70 -7.36 19.97 2.87
N SER A 71 -8.14 18.91 2.73
CA SER A 71 -9.26 18.88 1.78
C SER A 71 -10.44 19.59 2.40
N VAL A 72 -10.92 20.63 1.73
CA VAL A 72 -12.06 21.44 2.15
C VAL A 72 -13.21 21.20 1.18
N VAL A 73 -14.36 20.82 1.73
CA VAL A 73 -15.64 20.76 1.01
C VAL A 73 -16.52 21.89 1.50
N LEU A 74 -17.09 22.65 0.57
CA LEU A 74 -18.01 23.74 0.83
C LEU A 74 -19.45 23.29 0.51
N SER A 75 -20.35 23.49 1.45
CA SER A 75 -21.80 23.34 1.27
C SER A 75 -22.51 24.63 1.66
N GLU A 76 -23.47 25.09 0.85
CA GLU A 76 -24.38 26.17 1.22
C GLU A 76 -25.79 25.62 1.38
N GLN A 77 -26.45 25.98 2.47
CA GLN A 77 -27.85 25.66 2.69
C GLN A 77 -28.68 26.91 2.93
N GLN A 78 -29.91 26.93 2.44
CA GLN A 78 -30.85 28.00 2.70
C GLN A 78 -31.72 27.62 3.90
N ILE A 79 -31.73 28.48 4.92
CA ILE A 79 -32.45 28.25 6.17
C ILE A 79 -33.43 29.39 6.45
N PHE A 80 -34.67 29.05 6.81
CA PHE A 80 -35.70 30.05 7.14
C PHE A 80 -35.64 30.51 8.58
N ASN A 81 -35.30 29.59 9.49
CA ASN A 81 -35.13 29.86 10.90
C ASN A 81 -33.73 29.42 11.28
N THR A 82 -32.84 30.39 11.49
CA THR A 82 -31.46 30.10 11.93
C THR A 82 -31.43 29.89 13.44
N ALA A 83 -30.36 29.26 13.92
CA ALA A 83 -30.02 29.31 15.33
C ALA A 83 -29.75 30.76 15.78
N GLN A 84 -29.88 30.99 17.08
CA GLN A 84 -29.55 32.26 17.71
C GLN A 84 -28.03 32.45 17.73
N PHE A 85 -27.54 33.56 17.18
CA PHE A 85 -26.14 33.94 17.27
C PHE A 85 -25.99 35.16 18.21
N PRO A 86 -25.63 34.96 19.49
CA PRO A 86 -25.41 36.05 20.42
C PRO A 86 -24.12 36.79 20.10
N LEU A 87 -24.21 38.12 20.08
CA LEU A 87 -23.10 39.04 19.84
C LEU A 87 -22.54 39.48 21.19
N TYR A 88 -21.35 38.98 21.50
CA TYR A 88 -20.55 39.31 22.67
C TYR A 88 -19.33 40.14 22.23
N ASN A 89 -18.67 40.84 23.16
CA ASN A 89 -17.51 41.66 22.81
C ASN A 89 -16.31 40.86 22.26
N ASP A 90 -16.21 39.58 22.61
CA ASP A 90 -15.13 38.69 22.15
C ASP A 90 -15.34 38.22 20.71
N ASN A 91 -16.59 37.96 20.31
CA ASN A 91 -16.93 37.47 18.97
C ASN A 91 -17.34 38.59 18.01
N PHE A 92 -17.87 39.70 18.51
CA PHE A 92 -18.41 40.78 17.70
C PHE A 92 -18.12 42.16 18.29
N THR A 93 -17.45 42.99 17.51
CA THR A 93 -17.16 44.38 17.87
C THR A 93 -17.93 45.29 16.94
N LEU A 94 -18.59 46.31 17.49
CA LEU A 94 -19.30 47.34 16.73
C LEU A 94 -18.97 48.72 17.30
N ALA A 95 -18.40 49.57 16.46
CA ALA A 95 -18.11 50.95 16.79
C ALA A 95 -18.59 51.89 15.67
N ILE A 96 -19.24 52.99 16.03
CA ILE A 96 -19.94 53.87 15.10
C ILE A 96 -19.41 55.28 15.29
N THR A 97 -19.14 55.99 14.19
CA THR A 97 -18.77 57.40 14.23
C THR A 97 -19.28 58.15 13.00
N ILE A 98 -19.26 59.46 13.11
CA ILE A 98 -19.69 60.37 12.06
C ILE A 98 -18.57 61.37 11.87
N THR A 99 -18.20 61.60 10.62
CA THR A 99 -17.15 62.53 10.25
C THR A 99 -17.68 63.61 9.33
N ASN A 100 -17.00 64.76 9.31
CA ASN A 100 -17.28 65.84 8.38
C ASN A 100 -16.77 65.51 6.95
N LYS A 101 -16.85 66.48 6.03
CA LYS A 101 -16.32 66.35 4.66
C LYS A 101 -14.82 66.02 4.63
N ASP A 102 -14.07 66.53 5.61
CA ASP A 102 -12.62 66.34 5.74
C ASP A 102 -12.26 65.05 6.51
N SER A 103 -13.25 64.20 6.78
CA SER A 103 -13.11 62.94 7.54
C SER A 103 -12.65 63.11 9.00
N GLU A 104 -12.81 64.30 9.57
CA GLU A 104 -12.61 64.53 10.99
C GLU A 104 -13.86 64.15 11.79
N PRO A 105 -13.71 63.44 12.93
CA PRO A 105 -14.84 62.96 13.69
C PRO A 105 -15.59 64.12 14.38
N ILE A 106 -16.91 64.15 14.20
CA ILE A 106 -17.79 65.16 14.76
C ILE A 106 -18.14 64.76 16.19
N SER A 107 -17.54 65.47 17.15
CA SER A 107 -17.87 65.31 18.57
C SER A 107 -19.12 66.14 18.89
N GLY A 108 -20.18 65.49 19.38
CA GLY A 108 -21.42 66.19 19.73
C GLY A 108 -22.68 65.33 19.61
N ASN A 109 -22.62 64.06 20.02
CA ASN A 109 -23.82 63.27 20.19
C ASN A 109 -24.75 63.96 21.19
N LEU A 110 -26.05 63.93 20.90
CA LEU A 110 -27.10 64.71 21.53
C LEU A 110 -27.01 66.24 21.34
N LYS A 111 -25.93 66.82 20.79
CA LYS A 111 -25.88 68.27 20.47
C LYS A 111 -26.29 68.55 19.02
N TYR A 112 -25.70 67.83 18.07
CA TYR A 112 -25.94 68.01 16.63
C TYR A 112 -26.75 66.87 16.03
N TYR A 113 -26.49 65.66 16.49
CA TYR A 113 -27.11 64.43 16.02
C TYR A 113 -27.35 63.48 17.20
N ASN A 114 -28.21 62.49 16.99
CA ASN A 114 -28.46 61.42 17.95
C ASN A 114 -28.20 60.07 17.28
N ILE A 115 -27.30 59.27 17.85
CA ILE A 115 -27.11 57.87 17.43
C ILE A 115 -27.83 56.98 18.44
N THR A 116 -28.72 56.13 17.94
CA THR A 116 -29.39 55.11 18.75
C THR A 116 -29.13 53.74 18.16
N VAL A 117 -29.00 52.74 19.04
CA VAL A 117 -28.86 51.33 18.65
C VAL A 117 -29.96 50.57 19.36
N ASP A 118 -30.79 49.89 18.59
CA ASP A 118 -31.89 49.08 19.10
C ASP A 118 -31.71 47.62 18.64
N LYS A 119 -31.99 46.67 19.52
CA LYS A 119 -32.25 45.28 19.08
C LYS A 119 -33.74 45.13 18.83
N CYS A 120 -34.10 44.65 17.65
CA CYS A 120 -35.48 44.46 17.26
C CYS A 120 -35.76 42.97 17.05
N ILE A 121 -36.90 42.52 17.57
CA ILE A 121 -37.41 41.15 17.47
C ILE A 121 -38.75 41.21 16.76
N ARG A 122 -38.89 40.48 15.66
CA ARG A 122 -40.13 40.30 14.91
C ARG A 122 -40.57 38.84 15.01
N GLU A 123 -41.77 38.61 15.52
CA GLU A 123 -42.35 37.28 15.70
C GLU A 123 -43.64 37.15 14.88
N LYS A 124 -43.80 36.01 14.22
CA LYS A 124 -45.04 35.62 13.54
C LYS A 124 -45.79 34.63 14.42
N GLU A 125 -46.92 35.05 14.94
CA GLU A 125 -47.82 34.20 15.71
C GLU A 125 -49.05 33.86 14.87
N LEU A 126 -49.43 32.58 14.84
CA LEU A 126 -50.69 32.15 14.27
C LEU A 126 -51.80 32.38 15.31
N ASN A 127 -52.80 33.19 14.98
CA ASN A 127 -53.95 33.33 15.84
C ASN A 127 -54.82 32.07 15.78
N ASN A 128 -54.83 31.30 16.86
CA ASN A 128 -55.58 30.05 16.96
C ASN A 128 -57.10 30.21 16.75
N VAL A 129 -57.64 31.43 16.86
CA VAL A 129 -59.08 31.71 16.72
C VAL A 129 -59.47 32.15 15.31
N SER A 130 -58.65 32.97 14.63
CA SER A 130 -58.98 33.49 13.28
C SER A 130 -58.23 32.79 12.15
N GLY A 131 -57.16 32.05 12.45
CA GLY A 131 -56.27 31.46 11.44
C GLY A 131 -55.34 32.48 10.77
N ASP A 132 -55.42 33.76 11.14
CA ASP A 132 -54.56 34.81 10.60
C ASP A 132 -53.18 34.81 11.27
N VAL A 133 -52.16 35.21 10.50
CA VAL A 133 -50.81 35.41 11.01
C VAL A 133 -50.67 36.85 11.51
N ILE A 134 -50.50 37.02 12.82
CA ILE A 134 -50.23 38.31 13.45
C ILE A 134 -48.71 38.48 13.53
N ILE A 135 -48.22 39.64 13.11
CA ILE A 135 -46.81 40.00 13.20
C ILE A 135 -46.65 40.97 14.38
N LYS A 136 -45.87 40.57 15.39
CA LYS A 136 -45.50 41.45 16.50
C LYS A 136 -44.04 41.88 16.36
N GLN A 137 -43.76 43.14 16.64
CA GLN A 137 -42.41 43.69 16.59
C GLN A 137 -42.12 44.45 17.88
N TYR A 138 -40.98 44.13 18.50
CA TYR A 138 -40.52 44.73 19.74
C TYR A 138 -39.09 45.21 19.55
N CYS A 139 -38.79 46.46 19.88
CA CYS A 139 -37.45 46.99 19.84
C CYS A 139 -37.06 47.49 21.23
N THR A 140 -35.86 47.11 21.68
CA THR A 140 -35.31 47.56 22.96
C THR A 140 -33.99 48.27 22.72
N ARG A 141 -33.84 49.45 23.32
CA ARG A 141 -32.65 50.28 23.17
C ARG A 141 -31.45 49.69 23.89
N ILE A 142 -30.31 49.68 23.20
CA ILE A 142 -29.01 49.29 23.72
C ILE A 142 -28.25 50.58 24.07
N PRO A 143 -27.76 50.72 25.31
CA PRO A 143 -26.94 51.86 25.68
C PRO A 143 -25.62 51.86 24.91
N ILE A 144 -25.22 53.04 24.44
CA ILE A 144 -23.93 53.29 23.78
C ILE A 144 -23.08 54.25 24.62
N ALA A 145 -21.78 54.07 24.59
CA ALA A 145 -20.81 54.91 25.29
C ALA A 145 -19.61 55.23 24.39
N PRO A 146 -18.85 56.30 24.64
CA PRO A 146 -17.59 56.54 23.95
C PRO A 146 -16.65 55.34 24.13
N CYS A 147 -16.09 54.84 23.03
CA CYS A 147 -15.23 53.67 23.04
C CYS A 147 -13.97 53.88 23.90
N LYS A 148 -13.61 52.86 24.68
CA LYS A 148 -12.35 52.76 25.42
C LYS A 148 -11.49 51.67 24.80
N LYS A 149 -10.18 51.71 25.07
CA LYS A 149 -9.26 50.63 24.64
C LYS A 149 -9.66 49.26 25.22
N GLU A 150 -10.26 49.28 26.40
CA GLU A 150 -10.74 48.09 27.11
C GLU A 150 -11.93 47.41 26.43
N ASP A 151 -12.63 48.09 25.52
CA ASP A 151 -13.80 47.54 24.83
C ASP A 151 -13.40 46.58 23.68
N PHE A 152 -12.11 46.52 23.35
CA PHE A 152 -11.54 45.66 22.31
C PHE A 152 -10.75 44.52 22.94
N ASP A 153 -11.26 43.29 22.85
CA ASP A 153 -10.64 42.12 23.52
C ASP A 153 -9.43 41.55 22.74
N ASN A 154 -9.34 41.79 21.43
CA ASN A 154 -8.30 41.22 20.58
C ASN A 154 -7.14 42.21 20.31
N GLU A 155 -5.90 41.75 20.40
CA GLU A 155 -4.68 42.55 20.17
C GLU A 155 -4.64 43.21 18.78
N LEU A 156 -5.18 42.53 17.75
CA LEU A 156 -5.32 43.09 16.41
C LEU A 156 -6.30 44.27 16.36
N GLN A 157 -7.36 44.22 17.15
CA GLN A 157 -8.33 45.32 17.24
C GLN A 157 -7.72 46.50 18.01
N GLN A 158 -7.05 46.21 19.13
CA GLN A 158 -6.38 47.23 19.92
C GLN A 158 -5.32 47.96 19.10
N SER A 159 -4.50 47.23 18.33
CA SER A 159 -3.51 47.83 17.43
C SER A 159 -4.14 48.68 16.32
N PHE A 160 -5.27 48.25 15.74
CA PHE A 160 -6.01 49.05 14.75
C PHE A 160 -6.47 50.40 15.33
N PHE A 161 -7.01 50.40 16.55
CA PHE A 161 -7.53 51.61 17.19
C PHE A 161 -6.48 52.46 17.93
N GLN A 162 -5.20 52.05 17.96
CA GLN A 162 -4.13 52.84 18.62
C GLN A 162 -3.95 54.23 18.02
N TYR A 163 -4.17 54.37 16.72
CA TYR A 163 -3.98 55.62 15.98
C TYR A 163 -5.26 56.44 15.82
N THR A 164 -6.40 55.91 16.29
CA THR A 164 -7.71 56.52 16.10
C THR A 164 -8.14 57.31 17.35
N LYS A 165 -8.71 58.50 17.14
CA LYS A 165 -9.27 59.32 18.23
C LYS A 165 -10.58 58.70 18.73
N LEU A 166 -10.50 57.82 19.73
CA LEU A 166 -11.64 57.07 20.28
C LEU A 166 -12.75 57.93 20.91
N GLY A 167 -12.45 59.16 21.36
CA GLY A 167 -13.40 60.01 22.10
C GLY A 167 -14.66 60.42 21.33
N ALA A 168 -14.67 60.27 20.00
CA ALA A 168 -15.81 60.59 19.13
C ALA A 168 -16.40 59.35 18.43
N ILE A 169 -15.99 58.15 18.88
CA ILE A 169 -16.49 56.87 18.39
C ILE A 169 -17.33 56.26 19.50
N TYR A 170 -18.52 55.79 19.16
CA TYR A 170 -19.46 55.18 20.09
C TYR A 170 -19.44 53.66 19.94
N CYS A 171 -19.22 52.97 21.05
CA CYS A 171 -19.28 51.53 21.18
C CYS A 171 -20.54 51.16 21.96
N LEU A 172 -20.98 49.92 21.80
CA LEU A 172 -22.01 49.36 22.65
C LEU A 172 -21.47 49.22 24.08
N ASP A 173 -22.31 49.50 25.08
CA ASP A 173 -21.89 49.43 26.49
C ASP A 173 -21.50 47.99 26.88
N ARG A 174 -20.26 47.82 27.35
CA ARG A 174 -19.67 46.52 27.66
C ARG A 174 -20.37 45.80 28.81
N GLU A 175 -20.76 46.52 29.86
CA GLU A 175 -21.41 45.93 31.02
C GLU A 175 -22.83 45.48 30.68
N TYR A 176 -23.52 46.25 29.83
CA TYR A 176 -24.82 45.87 29.30
C TYR A 176 -24.75 44.62 28.41
N ILE A 177 -23.78 44.54 27.47
CA ILE A 177 -23.66 43.37 26.56
C ILE A 177 -23.35 42.08 27.30
N LYS A 178 -22.50 42.12 28.34
CA LYS A 178 -22.18 40.93 29.14
C LYS A 178 -23.42 40.27 29.73
N VAL A 179 -24.43 41.07 30.12
CA VAL A 179 -25.68 40.58 30.71
C VAL A 179 -26.75 40.32 29.64
N ASN A 180 -26.86 41.21 28.65
CA ASN A 180 -27.93 41.21 27.65
C ASN A 180 -27.36 41.30 26.21
N PRO A 181 -26.66 40.27 25.72
CA PRO A 181 -26.07 40.33 24.39
C PRO A 181 -27.17 40.46 23.33
N PRO A 182 -27.01 41.36 22.34
CA PRO A 182 -27.90 41.35 21.19
C PRO A 182 -27.72 40.03 20.42
N VAL A 183 -28.81 39.50 19.89
CA VAL A 183 -28.81 38.22 19.18
C VAL A 183 -29.25 38.49 17.74
N LEU A 184 -28.54 37.89 16.79
CA LEU A 184 -29.00 37.83 15.41
C LEU A 184 -29.65 36.46 15.18
N GLN A 185 -30.85 36.45 14.61
CA GLN A 185 -31.60 35.21 14.40
C GLN A 185 -32.59 35.33 13.24
N GLY A 186 -32.65 34.30 12.40
CA GLY A 186 -33.66 34.13 11.38
C GLY A 186 -33.59 35.18 10.27
N GLN A 187 -34.62 35.18 9.43
CA GLN A 187 -34.79 36.12 8.33
C GLN A 187 -36.21 36.68 8.33
N ILE A 188 -36.44 37.76 7.58
CA ILE A 188 -37.74 38.46 7.53
C ILE A 188 -38.94 37.56 7.17
N SER A 189 -38.69 36.48 6.44
CA SER A 189 -39.69 35.48 6.04
C SER A 189 -39.92 34.39 7.09
N GLY A 190 -39.01 34.20 8.05
CA GLY A 190 -39.08 33.20 9.12
C GLY A 190 -40.13 33.48 10.18
N SER A 191 -40.22 32.59 11.17
CA SER A 191 -41.13 32.73 12.33
C SER A 191 -40.62 33.75 13.33
N VAL A 192 -39.30 33.83 13.50
CA VAL A 192 -38.62 34.80 14.36
C VAL A 192 -37.52 35.46 13.54
N HIS A 193 -37.44 36.79 13.61
CA HIS A 193 -36.41 37.59 12.97
C HIS A 193 -35.86 38.61 13.98
N GLN A 194 -34.60 38.45 14.36
CA GLN A 194 -33.88 39.33 15.27
C GLN A 194 -32.73 40.00 14.54
N TYR A 195 -32.67 41.31 14.64
CA TYR A 195 -31.67 42.14 13.96
C TYR A 195 -31.30 43.35 14.83
N LEU A 196 -30.14 43.91 14.54
CA LEU A 196 -29.68 45.17 15.11
C LEU A 196 -30.04 46.32 14.18
N LEU A 197 -30.52 47.40 14.77
CA LEU A 197 -30.87 48.63 14.07
C LEU A 197 -30.06 49.77 14.65
N ILE A 198 -29.33 50.48 13.79
CA ILE A 198 -28.62 51.70 14.14
C ILE A 198 -29.32 52.85 13.42
N GLN A 199 -29.80 53.82 14.18
CA GLN A 199 -30.48 54.99 13.66
C GLN A 199 -29.70 56.25 14.00
N LEU A 200 -29.44 57.06 12.99
CA LEU A 200 -28.83 58.37 13.09
C LEU A 200 -29.86 59.44 12.74
N ASP A 201 -30.18 60.27 13.72
CA ASP A 201 -31.15 61.35 13.58
C ASP A 201 -30.49 62.71 13.80
N ILE A 202 -31.11 63.75 13.23
CA ILE A 202 -30.77 65.12 13.57
C ILE A 202 -31.26 65.40 14.99
N CYS A 203 -30.47 66.13 15.79
CA CYS A 203 -30.92 66.53 17.13
C CYS A 203 -32.18 67.39 17.03
N LYS A 204 -33.23 67.01 17.77
CA LYS A 204 -34.47 67.76 17.90
C LYS A 204 -34.74 68.01 19.38
N ASN A 205 -35.04 69.26 19.72
CA ASN A 205 -35.50 69.58 21.05
C ASN A 205 -36.82 68.85 21.32
N SER A 206 -36.85 68.08 22.41
CA SER A 206 -38.00 67.31 22.86
C SER A 206 -38.36 67.74 24.29
N THR A 207 -39.43 67.16 24.83
CA THR A 207 -39.80 67.36 26.24
C THR A 207 -38.75 66.79 27.21
N GLU A 208 -37.92 65.85 26.77
CA GLU A 208 -36.92 65.17 27.59
C GLU A 208 -35.50 65.76 27.44
N TYR A 209 -35.22 66.46 26.33
CA TYR A 209 -33.90 67.01 26.03
C TYR A 209 -33.99 68.32 25.24
N GLN A 210 -33.35 69.39 25.73
CA GLN A 210 -33.44 70.75 25.17
C GLN A 210 -32.09 71.38 24.74
N ASP A 211 -30.99 70.65 24.86
CA ASP A 211 -29.64 71.18 24.61
C ASP A 211 -29.16 71.01 23.15
N CYS A 212 -30.08 70.86 22.18
CA CYS A 212 -29.69 70.80 20.77
C CYS A 212 -29.15 72.17 20.29
N ALA A 213 -28.17 72.13 19.39
CA ALA A 213 -27.68 73.32 18.70
C ALA A 213 -28.74 73.97 17.80
N SER A 214 -28.50 75.22 17.39
CA SER A 214 -29.35 75.92 16.41
C SER A 214 -29.41 75.15 15.08
N ILE A 215 -30.53 75.23 14.37
CA ILE A 215 -30.71 74.48 13.12
C ILE A 215 -29.71 74.92 12.03
N GLU A 216 -29.29 76.18 12.05
CA GLU A 216 -28.24 76.72 11.19
C GLU A 216 -26.87 76.09 11.49
N GLU A 217 -26.50 76.00 12.78
CA GLU A 217 -25.26 75.35 13.23
C GLU A 217 -25.26 73.85 12.90
N ILE A 218 -26.38 73.16 13.14
CA ILE A 218 -26.57 71.75 12.76
C ILE A 218 -26.39 71.56 11.25
N ARG A 219 -27.03 72.41 10.43
CA ARG A 219 -26.91 72.36 8.95
C ARG A 219 -25.48 72.60 8.49
N GLN A 220 -24.74 73.48 9.16
CA GLN A 220 -23.35 73.74 8.83
C GLN A 220 -22.46 72.52 9.12
N VAL A 221 -22.63 71.91 10.30
CA VAL A 221 -21.85 70.75 10.76
C VAL A 221 -22.20 69.47 9.98
N LEU A 222 -23.49 69.22 9.71
CA LEU A 222 -24.00 68.00 9.07
C LEU A 222 -24.29 68.15 7.56
N SER A 223 -23.82 69.23 6.91
CA SER A 223 -24.11 69.53 5.50
C SER A 223 -23.80 68.34 4.56
N ALA A 224 -22.60 67.80 4.70
CA ALA A 224 -22.23 66.49 4.19
C ALA A 224 -21.11 65.91 5.05
N GLY A 225 -21.04 64.59 5.10
CA GLY A 225 -20.04 63.90 5.89
C GLY A 225 -20.03 62.41 5.57
N HIS A 226 -19.34 61.66 6.42
CA HIS A 226 -19.30 60.22 6.31
C HIS A 226 -19.76 59.56 7.60
N TYR A 227 -20.66 58.60 7.46
CA TYR A 227 -21.02 57.67 8.50
C TYR A 227 -20.10 56.47 8.41
N GLN A 228 -19.35 56.24 9.49
CA GLN A 228 -18.36 55.20 9.54
C GLN A 228 -18.74 54.18 10.59
N VAL A 229 -18.72 52.91 10.20
CA VAL A 229 -18.97 51.79 11.10
C VAL A 229 -17.79 50.85 11.02
N TYR A 230 -17.19 50.62 12.17
CA TYR A 230 -16.16 49.62 12.38
C TYR A 230 -16.85 48.40 12.96
N ALA A 231 -16.85 47.31 12.21
CA ALA A 231 -17.39 46.05 12.70
C ALA A 231 -16.38 44.93 12.56
N SER A 232 -16.40 43.99 13.50
CA SER A 232 -15.61 42.77 13.36
C SER A 232 -16.10 41.94 12.18
N ASP A 233 -15.14 41.37 11.46
CA ASP A 233 -15.34 40.39 10.41
C ASP A 233 -14.32 39.27 10.60
N TYR A 234 -14.54 38.12 9.96
CA TYR A 234 -13.66 36.97 10.08
C TYR A 234 -13.05 36.63 8.73
N LEU A 235 -11.72 36.74 8.64
CA LEU A 235 -10.97 36.20 7.52
C LEU A 235 -10.82 34.70 7.71
N MET A 236 -11.34 33.96 6.74
CA MET A 236 -11.30 32.51 6.72
C MET A 236 -9.97 32.03 6.11
N GLN A 237 -9.21 31.28 6.89
CA GLN A 237 -7.90 30.73 6.54
C GLN A 237 -7.87 29.22 6.82
N LEU A 238 -8.63 28.46 6.02
CA LEU A 238 -8.81 27.00 6.20
C LEU A 238 -7.53 26.18 6.01
N ASN A 239 -6.43 26.79 5.59
CA ASN A 239 -5.11 26.17 5.48
C ASN A 239 -4.32 26.15 6.80
N HIS A 240 -4.66 27.00 7.77
CA HIS A 240 -3.94 27.07 9.05
C HIS A 240 -4.39 25.94 9.98
N PRO A 241 -3.48 25.11 10.52
CA PRO A 241 -3.85 23.86 11.19
C PRO A 241 -4.65 24.03 12.49
N THR A 242 -4.36 25.08 13.26
CA THR A 242 -4.92 25.28 14.60
C THR A 242 -6.20 26.13 14.61
N LYS A 243 -6.19 27.26 13.91
CA LYS A 243 -7.31 28.22 13.86
C LYS A 243 -7.69 28.50 12.40
N PRO A 244 -8.91 28.08 11.95
CA PRO A 244 -9.37 28.34 10.58
C PRO A 244 -9.82 29.79 10.36
N TYR A 245 -9.88 30.61 11.41
CA TYR A 245 -10.37 31.98 11.34
C TYR A 245 -9.45 32.95 12.07
N SER A 246 -9.30 34.13 11.48
CA SER A 246 -8.66 35.29 12.10
C SER A 246 -9.64 36.47 12.05
N GLN A 247 -9.98 37.00 13.22
CA GLN A 247 -10.85 38.17 13.34
C GLN A 247 -10.10 39.43 12.89
N LEU A 248 -10.79 40.31 12.16
CA LEU A 248 -10.31 41.61 11.72
C LEU A 248 -11.38 42.68 11.92
N ILE A 249 -10.99 43.96 11.89
CA ILE A 249 -11.95 45.07 11.86
C ILE A 249 -12.12 45.52 10.42
N ASN A 250 -13.35 45.49 9.95
CA ASN A 250 -13.74 46.08 8.68
C ASN A 250 -14.31 47.48 8.93
N GLN A 251 -13.72 48.49 8.28
CA GLN A 251 -14.20 49.87 8.32
C GLN A 251 -15.03 50.15 7.08
N GLU A 252 -16.29 50.48 7.28
CA GLU A 252 -17.15 50.93 6.20
C GLU A 252 -17.46 52.40 6.31
N ILE A 253 -17.40 53.09 5.18
CA ILE A 253 -17.58 54.53 5.06
C ILE A 253 -18.73 54.77 4.08
N ASN A 254 -19.82 55.36 4.55
CA ASN A 254 -20.96 55.73 3.73
C ASN A 254 -21.14 57.25 3.79
N SER A 255 -21.19 57.92 2.64
CA SER A 255 -21.46 59.36 2.62
C SER A 255 -22.90 59.64 3.03
N PHE A 256 -23.15 60.74 3.72
CA PHE A 256 -24.50 61.22 4.00
C PHE A 256 -24.60 62.73 3.76
N SER A 257 -25.82 63.21 3.57
CA SER A 257 -26.14 64.62 3.51
C SER A 257 -27.44 64.87 4.28
N ILE A 258 -27.58 66.07 4.85
CA ILE A 258 -28.76 66.46 5.61
C ILE A 258 -30.05 66.49 4.76
N THR A 259 -29.94 66.52 3.42
CA THR A 259 -31.08 66.56 2.50
C THR A 259 -31.56 65.17 2.06
N THR A 260 -30.87 64.10 2.45
CA THR A 260 -31.16 62.74 2.02
C THR A 260 -31.25 61.79 3.22
N SER A 261 -32.21 60.89 3.20
CA SER A 261 -32.28 59.75 4.11
C SER A 261 -31.67 58.53 3.44
N LYS A 262 -30.77 57.83 4.13
CA LYS A 262 -30.14 56.61 3.62
C LYS A 262 -30.52 55.39 4.45
N MET A 263 -30.87 54.31 3.78
CA MET A 263 -31.03 52.99 4.37
C MET A 263 -29.82 52.12 3.99
N LEU A 264 -29.16 51.56 5.00
CA LEU A 264 -28.04 50.65 4.85
C LEU A 264 -28.45 49.28 5.38
N GLN A 265 -28.07 48.22 4.69
CA GLN A 265 -28.34 46.86 5.13
C GLN A 265 -27.08 46.02 5.00
N TRP A 266 -26.62 45.48 6.12
CA TRP A 266 -25.54 44.51 6.22
C TRP A 266 -26.11 43.14 6.49
N ASN A 267 -25.78 42.21 5.59
CA ASN A 267 -26.12 40.80 5.76
C ASN A 267 -24.86 40.05 6.20
N TYR A 268 -24.95 39.43 7.36
CA TYR A 268 -23.94 38.55 7.91
C TYR A 268 -24.35 37.09 7.74
N ARG A 269 -23.39 36.25 7.40
CA ARG A 269 -23.60 34.82 7.20
C ARG A 269 -23.00 34.04 8.36
N ILE A 270 -23.77 33.09 8.88
CA ILE A 270 -23.23 32.08 9.80
C ILE A 270 -22.40 31.09 8.98
N VAL A 271 -21.17 30.89 9.43
CA VAL A 271 -20.23 29.95 8.84
C VAL A 271 -19.81 28.94 9.89
N GLU A 272 -20.09 27.66 9.61
CA GLU A 272 -19.70 26.53 10.43
C GLU A 272 -18.54 25.79 9.77
N THR A 273 -17.44 25.56 10.49
CA THR A 273 -16.34 24.71 10.03
C THR A 273 -16.25 23.46 10.89
N HIS A 274 -16.51 22.31 10.27
CA HIS A 274 -16.27 20.99 10.83
C HIS A 274 -14.86 20.55 10.48
N THR A 275 -13.97 20.51 11.47
CA THR A 275 -12.61 19.98 11.31
C THR A 275 -12.55 18.57 11.84
N ALA A 276 -12.31 17.60 10.96
CA ALA A 276 -12.05 16.22 11.34
C ALA A 276 -10.59 16.10 11.82
N GLU A 277 -10.38 16.28 13.11
CA GLU A 277 -9.09 16.13 13.77
C GLU A 277 -8.81 14.66 14.10
N GLY A 278 -7.52 14.29 14.13
CA GLY A 278 -7.06 12.98 14.60
C GLY A 278 -6.30 12.15 13.57
N PHE A 279 -5.23 11.48 14.05
CA PHE A 279 -4.34 10.65 13.23
C PHE A 279 -4.97 9.31 12.82
N LEU A 280 -5.77 8.71 13.71
CA LEU A 280 -6.43 7.40 13.53
C LEU A 280 -7.95 7.47 13.59
N PHE A 281 -8.51 8.20 14.55
CA PHE A 281 -9.94 8.34 14.80
C PHE A 281 -10.38 9.79 14.56
N THR A 282 -11.61 9.98 14.08
CA THR A 282 -12.20 11.29 13.85
C THR A 282 -12.73 11.88 15.15
N GLN A 283 -12.18 13.02 15.54
CA GLN A 283 -12.80 13.95 16.47
C GLN A 283 -13.23 15.17 15.67
N ASP A 284 -14.53 15.45 15.65
CA ASP A 284 -15.06 16.59 14.92
C ASP A 284 -15.07 17.81 15.83
N ARG A 285 -14.27 18.82 15.48
CA ARG A 285 -14.33 20.15 16.08
C ARG A 285 -15.22 21.03 15.22
N VAL A 286 -16.20 21.69 15.84
CA VAL A 286 -17.08 22.65 15.16
C VAL A 286 -16.72 24.06 15.61
N ASP A 287 -16.27 24.88 14.67
CA ASP A 287 -16.03 26.30 14.88
C ASP A 287 -17.14 27.10 14.18
N LEU A 288 -17.84 27.96 14.92
CA LEU A 288 -18.95 28.77 14.40
C LEU A 288 -18.58 30.26 14.44
N ASN A 289 -18.69 30.94 13.30
CA ASN A 289 -18.34 32.36 13.18
C ASN A 289 -19.31 33.12 12.27
N LEU A 290 -19.23 34.44 12.32
CA LEU A 290 -20.07 35.35 11.56
C LEU A 290 -19.24 36.09 10.52
N VAL A 291 -19.53 35.90 9.23
CA VAL A 291 -18.77 36.51 8.12
C VAL A 291 -19.65 37.48 7.37
N LYS A 292 -19.15 38.68 7.08
CA LYS A 292 -19.91 39.67 6.30
C LYS A 292 -20.00 39.25 4.84
N GLN A 293 -21.21 39.29 4.25
CA GLN A 293 -21.43 38.79 2.88
C GLN A 293 -21.84 39.90 1.90
N ASP A 294 -22.87 40.67 2.23
CA ASP A 294 -23.50 41.59 1.28
C ASP A 294 -23.86 42.93 1.95
N ARG A 295 -23.82 44.00 1.14
CA ARG A 295 -24.18 45.36 1.53
C ARG A 295 -25.17 45.93 0.53
N LYS A 296 -26.31 46.38 1.02
CA LYS A 296 -27.30 47.12 0.22
C LYS A 296 -27.43 48.54 0.74
N GLU A 297 -27.60 49.47 -0.18
CA GLU A 297 -27.79 50.89 0.09
C GLU A 297 -28.96 51.40 -0.74
N GLN A 298 -29.87 52.12 -0.09
CA GLN A 298 -30.97 52.83 -0.71
C GLN A 298 -30.95 54.27 -0.18
N SER A 299 -31.16 55.25 -1.06
CA SER A 299 -31.17 56.66 -0.70
C SER A 299 -32.44 57.31 -1.21
N GLU A 300 -33.06 58.13 -0.39
CA GLU A 300 -34.29 58.87 -0.67
C GLU A 300 -34.14 60.32 -0.20
N LEU A 301 -35.09 61.17 -0.59
CA LEU A 301 -35.19 62.51 -0.01
C LEU A 301 -35.41 62.40 1.50
N TYR A 302 -34.86 63.36 2.24
CA TYR A 302 -34.96 63.35 3.69
C TYR A 302 -36.41 63.26 4.16
N ASN A 303 -36.70 62.26 4.99
CA ASN A 303 -38.05 61.90 5.42
C ASN A 303 -38.44 62.51 6.78
N ASP A 304 -37.68 63.50 7.26
CA ASP A 304 -37.80 64.13 8.57
C ASP A 304 -37.62 63.22 9.78
N ASN A 305 -37.34 61.92 9.59
CA ASN A 305 -37.19 60.98 10.70
C ASN A 305 -35.72 60.66 10.96
N TYR A 306 -34.99 60.19 9.95
CA TYR A 306 -33.62 59.73 10.08
C TYR A 306 -32.73 60.21 8.92
N LEU A 307 -31.46 60.45 9.21
CA LEU A 307 -30.44 60.60 8.19
C LEU A 307 -29.94 59.24 7.70
N ILE A 308 -29.71 58.32 8.64
CA ILE A 308 -29.24 56.97 8.33
C ILE A 308 -30.01 55.95 9.14
N TYR A 309 -30.45 54.91 8.45
CA TYR A 309 -31.16 53.77 9.02
C TYR A 309 -30.42 52.51 8.61
N HIS A 310 -29.68 51.92 9.55
CA HIS A 310 -28.72 50.87 9.25
C HIS A 310 -29.11 49.56 9.95
N PHE A 311 -29.45 48.56 9.14
CA PHE A 311 -29.80 47.21 9.57
C PHE A 311 -28.59 46.29 9.54
N ILE A 312 -28.38 45.55 10.62
CA ILE A 312 -27.44 44.43 10.69
C ILE A 312 -28.25 43.17 11.00
N GLN A 313 -28.27 42.23 10.06
CA GLN A 313 -29.10 41.01 10.15
C GLN A 313 -28.38 39.79 9.57
N LEU A 314 -28.94 38.60 9.79
CA LEU A 314 -28.44 37.38 9.17
C LEU A 314 -28.89 37.24 7.71
N ASP A 315 -28.02 36.65 6.90
CA ASP A 315 -28.32 36.17 5.56
C ASP A 315 -29.24 34.93 5.65
N TYR A 316 -29.99 34.67 4.58
CA TYR A 316 -30.88 33.50 4.48
C TYR A 316 -30.13 32.20 4.17
N LYS A 317 -28.82 32.29 3.97
CA LYS A 317 -27.92 31.17 3.69
C LYS A 317 -26.98 30.95 4.87
N GLU A 318 -26.67 29.69 5.10
CA GLU A 318 -25.62 29.23 5.99
C GLU A 318 -24.57 28.48 5.18
N THR A 319 -23.30 28.68 5.56
CA THR A 319 -22.18 28.03 4.89
C THR A 319 -21.52 27.03 5.82
N ILE A 320 -21.43 25.78 5.37
CA ILE A 320 -20.79 24.68 6.09
C ILE A 320 -19.52 24.30 5.34
N TYR A 321 -18.38 24.38 6.03
CA TYR A 321 -17.09 23.86 5.58
C TYR A 321 -16.79 22.55 6.28
N THR A 322 -16.45 21.52 5.51
CA THR A 322 -15.90 20.28 6.05
C THR A 322 -14.43 20.20 5.69
N ARG A 323 -13.58 20.31 6.71
CA ARG A 323 -12.13 20.25 6.61
C ARG A 323 -11.64 18.88 7.04
N THR A 324 -10.98 18.17 6.14
CA THR A 324 -10.43 16.84 6.39
C THR A 324 -8.94 16.79 6.07
N TYR A 325 -8.18 16.15 6.94
CA TYR A 325 -6.76 15.89 6.72
C TYR A 325 -6.54 14.47 6.21
N ILE A 326 -5.40 14.26 5.55
CA ILE A 326 -4.93 12.93 5.19
C ILE A 326 -4.80 12.11 6.48
N LYS A 327 -5.20 10.83 6.43
CA LYS A 327 -5.10 9.92 7.57
C LYS A 327 -4.05 8.85 7.32
N PHE A 328 -3.51 8.26 8.38
CA PHE A 328 -2.49 7.20 8.29
C PHE A 328 -2.91 6.04 7.38
N TRP A 329 -4.15 5.54 7.52
CA TRP A 329 -4.69 4.46 6.67
C TRP A 329 -4.76 4.84 5.18
N THR A 330 -4.99 6.11 4.88
CA THR A 330 -5.00 6.61 3.49
C THR A 330 -3.61 6.54 2.88
N ILE A 331 -2.57 6.88 3.65
CA ILE A 331 -1.17 6.76 3.23
C ILE A 331 -0.81 5.30 2.98
N LEU A 332 -1.16 4.39 3.90
CA LEU A 332 -0.95 2.96 3.71
C LEU A 332 -1.64 2.42 2.45
N GLY A 333 -2.89 2.85 2.19
CA GLY A 333 -3.62 2.51 0.98
C GLY A 333 -2.92 3.00 -0.30
N ARG A 334 -2.48 4.27 -0.32
CA ARG A 334 -1.73 4.86 -1.45
C ARG A 334 -0.42 4.11 -1.71
N ILE A 335 0.36 3.82 -0.65
CA ILE A 335 1.62 3.09 -0.76
C ILE A 335 1.39 1.67 -1.28
N GLY A 336 0.37 0.97 -0.78
CA GLY A 336 0.02 -0.36 -1.25
C GLY A 336 -0.31 -0.38 -2.74
N GLY A 337 -1.10 0.59 -3.21
CA GLY A 337 -1.42 0.73 -4.63
C GLY A 337 -0.19 1.04 -5.50
N ILE A 338 0.66 1.97 -5.07
CA ILE A 338 1.89 2.34 -5.78
C ILE A 338 2.87 1.15 -5.86
N TRP A 339 3.05 0.44 -4.74
CA TRP A 339 3.88 -0.76 -4.68
C TRP A 339 3.42 -1.82 -5.68
N GLN A 340 2.12 -2.15 -5.67
CA GLN A 340 1.54 -3.12 -6.60
C GLN A 340 1.74 -2.69 -8.06
N PHE A 341 1.51 -1.42 -8.37
CA PHE A 341 1.72 -0.88 -9.71
C PHE A 341 3.17 -1.06 -10.18
N PHE A 342 4.16 -0.66 -9.37
CA PHE A 342 5.58 -0.82 -9.73
C PHE A 342 6.01 -2.27 -9.88
N VAL A 343 5.50 -3.17 -9.02
CA VAL A 343 5.77 -4.60 -9.12
C VAL A 343 5.21 -5.15 -10.44
N ILE A 344 3.98 -4.82 -10.82
CA ILE A 344 3.36 -5.28 -12.08
C ILE A 344 4.14 -4.79 -13.30
N VAL A 345 4.45 -3.48 -13.34
CA VAL A 345 5.20 -2.88 -14.45
C VAL A 345 6.58 -3.52 -14.56
N THR A 346 7.31 -3.60 -13.45
CA THR A 346 8.66 -4.18 -13.43
C THR A 346 8.64 -5.67 -13.78
N SER A 347 7.69 -6.43 -13.24
CA SER A 347 7.54 -7.86 -13.53
C SER A 347 7.29 -8.11 -15.02
N THR A 348 6.49 -7.26 -15.67
CA THR A 348 6.21 -7.37 -17.12
C THR A 348 7.49 -7.28 -17.97
N PHE A 349 8.43 -6.40 -17.61
CA PHE A 349 9.69 -6.24 -18.34
C PHE A 349 10.80 -7.20 -17.89
N ILE A 350 10.90 -7.49 -16.60
CA ILE A 350 12.02 -8.24 -16.02
C ILE A 350 11.78 -9.76 -16.06
N ASN A 351 10.56 -10.25 -15.91
CA ASN A 351 10.26 -11.68 -15.96
C ASN A 351 10.80 -12.38 -17.22
N PRO A 352 10.55 -11.90 -18.46
CA PRO A 352 11.05 -12.60 -19.64
C PRO A 352 12.58 -12.62 -19.71
N LEU A 353 13.24 -11.59 -19.17
CA LEU A 353 14.70 -11.53 -19.05
C LEU A 353 15.22 -12.56 -18.05
N ILE A 354 14.62 -12.64 -16.85
CA ILE A 354 15.03 -13.61 -15.81
C ILE A 354 14.80 -15.06 -16.30
N VAL A 355 13.68 -15.34 -16.96
CA VAL A 355 13.40 -16.69 -17.52
C VAL A 355 14.47 -17.08 -18.55
N ASN A 356 14.91 -16.15 -19.39
CA ASN A 356 15.99 -16.40 -20.35
C ASN A 356 17.32 -16.67 -19.64
N LEU A 357 17.70 -15.85 -18.66
CA LEU A 357 18.91 -16.08 -17.86
C LEU A 357 18.90 -17.42 -17.14
N MET A 358 17.74 -17.79 -16.56
CA MET A 358 17.54 -19.10 -15.94
C MET A 358 17.76 -20.22 -16.95
N THR A 359 17.20 -20.09 -18.15
CA THR A 359 17.36 -21.09 -19.23
C THR A 359 18.82 -21.21 -19.68
N ILE A 360 19.54 -20.09 -19.82
CA ILE A 360 20.98 -20.09 -20.17
C ILE A 360 21.80 -20.75 -19.06
N SER A 361 21.51 -20.43 -17.80
CA SER A 361 22.19 -21.04 -16.64
C SER A 361 22.01 -22.55 -16.62
N ILE A 362 20.78 -23.04 -16.84
CA ILE A 362 20.48 -24.47 -16.91
C ILE A 362 21.18 -25.10 -18.12
N ALA A 363 21.15 -24.43 -19.28
CA ALA A 363 21.78 -24.91 -20.50
C ALA A 363 23.31 -25.07 -20.35
N ASN A 364 23.97 -24.10 -19.73
CA ASN A 364 25.41 -24.15 -19.43
C ASN A 364 25.80 -25.25 -18.45
N GLU A 365 24.87 -25.71 -17.62
CA GLU A 365 25.11 -26.76 -16.64
C GLU A 365 24.79 -28.16 -17.18
N LEU A 366 23.79 -28.27 -18.07
CA LEU A 366 23.37 -29.54 -18.68
C LEU A 366 24.12 -29.87 -19.98
N TYR A 367 24.56 -28.87 -20.75
CA TYR A 367 25.12 -29.07 -22.10
C TYR A 367 26.52 -28.47 -22.25
N ARG A 368 27.34 -29.12 -23.08
CA ARG A 368 28.63 -28.60 -23.54
C ARG A 368 28.49 -28.11 -24.98
N PHE A 369 28.91 -26.88 -25.27
CA PHE A 369 28.75 -26.28 -26.59
C PHE A 369 30.03 -26.42 -27.44
N PRO A 370 29.96 -26.95 -28.67
CA PRO A 370 31.10 -27.01 -29.57
C PRO A 370 31.41 -25.64 -30.18
N LYS A 371 32.70 -25.28 -30.27
CA LYS A 371 33.15 -24.00 -30.82
C LYS A 371 32.82 -23.91 -32.31
N THR A 372 32.13 -22.86 -32.75
CA THR A 372 32.06 -22.51 -34.17
C THR A 372 33.44 -22.04 -34.63
N LEU A 373 34.08 -22.81 -35.52
CA LEU A 373 35.34 -22.45 -36.16
C LEU A 373 35.14 -21.20 -37.03
N ASN A 374 35.38 -20.02 -36.47
CA ASN A 374 35.66 -18.83 -37.28
C ASN A 374 37.15 -18.84 -37.64
N SER A 375 37.56 -19.73 -38.54
CA SER A 375 38.82 -19.54 -39.25
C SER A 375 38.58 -18.47 -40.32
N LYS A 376 39.07 -17.25 -40.06
CA LYS A 376 39.43 -16.34 -41.15
C LYS A 376 40.50 -17.06 -41.97
N ILE A 377 40.10 -17.67 -43.09
CA ILE A 377 41.05 -18.08 -44.12
C ILE A 377 41.61 -16.78 -44.69
N HIS A 378 42.83 -16.41 -44.29
CA HIS A 378 43.66 -15.54 -45.09
C HIS A 378 43.98 -16.30 -46.39
N ILE A 379 43.22 -16.02 -47.44
CA ILE A 379 43.62 -16.38 -48.81
C ILE A 379 44.81 -15.49 -49.13
N ASN A 380 46.01 -16.02 -48.92
CA ASN A 380 47.21 -15.46 -49.52
C ASN A 380 47.16 -15.80 -51.01
N ASN A 381 46.89 -14.79 -51.82
CA ASN A 381 47.08 -14.86 -53.26
C ASN A 381 48.59 -15.04 -53.56
N GLN A 382 49.01 -16.27 -53.86
CA GLN A 382 50.17 -16.48 -54.72
C GLN A 382 49.73 -17.21 -55.99
N LYS A 383 50.14 -16.58 -57.10
CA LYS A 383 49.76 -16.86 -58.48
C LYS A 383 50.18 -18.26 -58.91
N LYS A 384 49.35 -18.84 -59.76
CA LYS A 384 49.64 -19.92 -60.71
C LYS A 384 50.89 -19.61 -61.55
N SER A 385 51.73 -20.62 -61.73
CA SER A 385 52.38 -20.97 -63.00
C SER A 385 52.62 -22.48 -63.02
N ASP A 386 52.40 -23.06 -64.19
CA ASP A 386 52.26 -24.48 -64.53
C ASP A 386 53.48 -25.38 -64.25
N HIS A 387 53.28 -26.66 -63.93
CA HIS A 387 53.57 -27.82 -64.82
C HIS A 387 53.27 -29.18 -64.15
N ASN A 388 52.70 -30.10 -64.93
CA ASN A 388 52.60 -31.58 -64.82
C ASN A 388 53.54 -32.32 -63.84
N SER A 389 53.03 -33.31 -63.12
CA SER A 389 53.13 -34.75 -63.44
C SER A 389 52.68 -35.62 -62.26
N ASP A 390 52.32 -36.85 -62.62
CA ASP A 390 51.73 -37.91 -61.81
C ASP A 390 52.43 -38.27 -60.49
N ASP A 391 51.63 -38.97 -59.68
CA ASP A 391 51.98 -40.18 -58.91
C ASP A 391 51.99 -40.10 -57.37
N GLN A 392 51.39 -41.14 -56.80
CA GLN A 392 51.57 -41.72 -55.46
C GLN A 392 50.74 -41.21 -54.26
N LEU A 393 49.65 -41.96 -54.09
CA LEU A 393 49.15 -42.51 -52.84
C LEU A 393 50.27 -43.04 -51.91
N SER A 394 50.42 -42.46 -50.71
CA SER A 394 50.91 -43.18 -49.52
C SER A 394 50.67 -42.41 -48.20
N THR A 395 49.87 -43.01 -47.33
CA THR A 395 50.22 -43.33 -45.92
C THR A 395 50.15 -42.24 -44.82
N ILE A 396 49.02 -42.28 -44.10
CA ILE A 396 48.87 -42.52 -42.63
C ILE A 396 49.56 -41.58 -41.60
N ARG A 397 48.68 -40.99 -40.78
CA ARG A 397 48.76 -40.60 -39.35
C ARG A 397 49.93 -39.73 -38.88
N GLN A 398 49.55 -38.56 -38.38
CA GLN A 398 50.00 -38.13 -37.05
C GLN A 398 48.85 -37.49 -36.29
N ASP A 399 48.44 -38.17 -35.22
CA ASP A 399 47.62 -37.66 -34.15
C ASP A 399 48.26 -36.39 -33.57
N GLN A 400 47.53 -35.27 -33.63
CA GLN A 400 47.73 -34.16 -32.71
C GLN A 400 46.39 -33.86 -32.05
N SER A 401 46.22 -34.45 -30.87
CA SER A 401 45.19 -34.10 -29.90
C SER A 401 45.39 -32.64 -29.46
N PHE A 402 44.64 -31.73 -30.07
CA PHE A 402 44.48 -30.37 -29.56
C PHE A 402 43.58 -30.38 -28.32
N PRO A 403 43.94 -29.70 -27.21
CA PRO A 403 43.04 -29.55 -26.07
C PRO A 403 41.88 -28.63 -26.48
N LEU A 404 40.70 -29.22 -26.68
CA LEU A 404 39.45 -28.47 -26.84
C LEU A 404 39.18 -27.70 -25.54
N LYS A 405 39.47 -26.40 -25.54
CA LYS A 405 39.05 -25.49 -24.48
C LYS A 405 37.56 -25.21 -24.68
N GLU A 406 36.74 -25.80 -23.82
CA GLU A 406 35.28 -25.70 -23.79
C GLU A 406 34.83 -24.26 -23.41
N GLU A 407 33.78 -23.74 -24.04
CA GLU A 407 33.26 -22.38 -23.77
C GLU A 407 31.76 -22.43 -23.42
N LYS A 408 31.35 -21.63 -22.43
CA LYS A 408 29.96 -21.51 -21.93
C LYS A 408 29.21 -20.42 -22.70
N LEU A 409 27.88 -20.50 -22.84
CA LEU A 409 27.07 -19.37 -23.32
C LEU A 409 27.28 -18.17 -22.39
N SER A 410 27.38 -16.98 -22.99
CA SER A 410 27.55 -15.71 -22.24
C SER A 410 26.37 -15.48 -21.30
N GLU A 411 26.64 -15.42 -20.00
CA GLU A 411 25.66 -15.07 -18.95
C GLU A 411 25.41 -13.55 -18.86
N SER A 412 25.94 -12.77 -19.81
CA SER A 412 25.80 -11.31 -19.75
C SER A 412 24.36 -10.87 -20.04
N LEU A 413 23.90 -9.90 -19.25
CA LEU A 413 22.55 -9.33 -19.33
C LEU A 413 22.27 -8.70 -20.69
N TYR A 414 23.29 -8.05 -21.27
CA TYR A 414 23.21 -7.40 -22.57
C TYR A 414 22.99 -8.41 -23.69
N GLU A 415 23.72 -9.53 -23.68
CA GLU A 415 23.55 -10.57 -24.69
C GLU A 415 22.19 -11.27 -24.55
N SER A 416 21.75 -11.52 -23.31
CA SER A 416 20.41 -12.07 -23.05
C SER A 416 19.29 -11.14 -23.54
N PHE A 417 19.46 -9.83 -23.40
CA PHE A 417 18.53 -8.83 -23.90
C PHE A 417 18.54 -8.75 -25.44
N LEU A 418 19.71 -8.80 -26.08
CA LEU A 418 19.84 -8.83 -27.55
C LEU A 418 19.23 -10.09 -28.18
N ILE A 419 19.34 -11.24 -27.50
CA ILE A 419 18.68 -12.50 -27.89
C ILE A 419 17.15 -12.36 -27.79
N LEU A 420 16.65 -11.70 -26.75
CA LEU A 420 15.22 -11.50 -26.50
C LEU A 420 14.57 -10.56 -27.52
N ILE A 421 15.23 -9.45 -27.88
CA ILE A 421 14.78 -8.50 -28.91
C ILE A 421 14.96 -9.06 -30.34
N GLY A 422 15.74 -10.14 -30.51
CA GLY A 422 15.93 -10.79 -31.81
C GLY A 422 16.95 -10.11 -32.73
N CYS A 423 17.79 -9.23 -32.18
CA CYS A 423 18.90 -8.61 -32.91
C CYS A 423 19.97 -9.63 -33.33
N ARG A 424 20.04 -10.80 -32.66
CA ARG A 424 20.96 -11.90 -33.00
C ARG A 424 20.20 -13.17 -33.39
N LYS A 425 19.79 -13.27 -34.66
CA LYS A 425 18.98 -14.38 -35.18
C LYS A 425 19.64 -15.76 -34.99
N LYS A 426 20.95 -15.90 -35.25
CA LYS A 426 21.67 -17.18 -35.14
C LYS A 426 21.77 -17.71 -33.70
N GLU A 427 22.08 -16.83 -32.75
CA GLU A 427 22.15 -17.20 -31.33
C GLU A 427 20.77 -17.49 -30.76
N LYS A 428 19.73 -16.76 -31.21
CA LYS A 428 18.33 -17.03 -30.86
C LYS A 428 17.87 -18.41 -31.34
N GLU A 429 18.24 -18.84 -32.54
CA GLU A 429 17.92 -20.17 -33.06
C GLU A 429 18.57 -21.29 -32.23
N ILE A 430 19.85 -21.15 -31.90
CA ILE A 430 20.57 -22.10 -31.03
C ILE A 430 19.91 -22.14 -29.64
N PHE A 431 19.59 -20.99 -29.07
CA PHE A 431 18.93 -20.88 -27.78
C PHE A 431 17.53 -21.53 -27.78
N LEU A 432 16.72 -21.32 -28.82
CA LEU A 432 15.41 -21.94 -28.96
C LEU A 432 15.52 -23.47 -29.10
N LYS A 433 16.51 -23.95 -29.84
CA LYS A 433 16.79 -25.39 -29.96
C LYS A 433 17.15 -26.01 -28.62
N VAL A 434 18.08 -25.41 -27.88
CA VAL A 434 18.49 -25.86 -26.54
C VAL A 434 17.33 -25.80 -25.55
N LYS A 435 16.52 -24.74 -25.58
CA LYS A 435 15.31 -24.62 -24.74
C LYS A 435 14.33 -25.75 -25.02
N SER A 436 14.08 -26.08 -26.29
CA SER A 436 13.20 -27.19 -26.67
C SER A 436 13.76 -28.56 -26.26
N GLU A 437 15.07 -28.72 -26.30
CA GLU A 437 15.77 -29.94 -25.90
C GLU A 437 15.70 -30.13 -24.37
N ILE A 438 16.00 -29.08 -23.59
CA ILE A 438 15.85 -29.06 -22.13
C ILE A 438 14.42 -29.41 -21.72
N LEU A 439 13.42 -28.75 -22.33
CA LEU A 439 12.01 -29.06 -22.05
C LEU A 439 11.64 -30.49 -22.44
N GLY A 440 12.24 -31.00 -23.51
CA GLY A 440 12.06 -32.39 -23.96
C GLY A 440 12.73 -33.44 -23.06
N HIS A 441 13.78 -33.09 -22.29
CA HIS A 441 14.42 -33.96 -21.31
C HIS A 441 13.83 -33.84 -19.90
N LEU A 442 13.18 -32.70 -19.60
CA LEU A 442 12.42 -32.47 -18.37
C LEU A 442 10.95 -32.95 -18.48
N ASP A 443 10.59 -33.60 -19.57
CA ASP A 443 9.28 -34.19 -19.76
C ASP A 443 9.13 -35.44 -18.88
N ILE A 444 8.22 -35.36 -17.90
CA ILE A 444 7.91 -36.43 -16.95
C ILE A 444 7.57 -37.73 -17.68
N VAL A 445 6.87 -37.64 -18.81
CA VAL A 445 6.46 -38.83 -19.58
C VAL A 445 7.69 -39.56 -20.11
N LYS A 446 8.67 -38.83 -20.66
CA LYS A 446 9.93 -39.41 -21.14
C LYS A 446 10.82 -39.91 -20.02
N ILE A 447 10.85 -39.24 -18.87
CA ILE A 447 11.60 -39.72 -17.70
C ILE A 447 11.01 -41.05 -17.21
N ILE A 448 9.69 -41.14 -17.10
CA ILE A 448 8.99 -42.37 -16.73
C ILE A 448 9.20 -43.46 -17.79
N GLU A 449 9.10 -43.13 -19.08
CA GLU A 449 9.35 -44.06 -20.18
C GLU A 449 10.79 -44.61 -20.15
N LYS A 450 11.78 -43.77 -19.84
CA LYS A 450 13.18 -44.19 -19.70
C LYS A 450 13.41 -45.05 -18.46
N LEU A 451 12.76 -44.74 -17.33
CA LEU A 451 12.77 -45.59 -16.15
C LEU A 451 12.12 -46.96 -16.45
N GLN A 452 11.01 -46.97 -17.19
CA GLN A 452 10.35 -48.19 -17.63
C GLN A 452 11.21 -48.99 -18.62
N GLN A 453 11.95 -48.32 -19.52
CA GLN A 453 12.92 -48.99 -20.40
C GLN A 453 14.07 -49.63 -19.61
N ILE A 454 14.51 -49.00 -18.52
CA ILE A 454 15.49 -49.58 -17.59
C ILE A 454 14.89 -50.79 -16.86
N ASP A 455 13.63 -50.72 -16.43
CA ASP A 455 12.91 -51.87 -15.85
C ASP A 455 12.71 -53.01 -16.86
N MET A 456 12.46 -52.71 -18.14
CA MET A 456 12.40 -53.72 -19.20
C MET A 456 13.77 -54.35 -19.45
N LEU A 457 14.85 -53.55 -19.43
CA LEU A 457 16.23 -54.06 -19.53
C LEU A 457 16.56 -55.00 -18.36
N ARG A 458 16.04 -54.70 -17.16
CA ARG A 458 16.11 -55.58 -15.99
C ARG A 458 15.45 -56.94 -16.24
N PHE A 459 14.28 -56.99 -16.91
CA PHE A 459 13.63 -58.26 -17.27
C PHE A 459 14.35 -59.05 -18.37
N VAL A 460 15.12 -58.38 -19.24
CA VAL A 460 15.90 -59.04 -20.30
C VAL A 460 17.24 -59.57 -19.79
N LEU A 461 17.88 -58.86 -18.87
CA LEU A 461 19.21 -59.21 -18.34
C LEU A 461 19.18 -60.19 -17.18
N LEU A 462 18.08 -60.24 -16.41
CA LEU A 462 17.96 -61.07 -15.21
C LEU A 462 16.95 -62.19 -15.41
N ASN A 463 17.34 -63.41 -15.01
CA ASN A 463 16.41 -64.53 -14.90
C ASN A 463 15.40 -64.30 -13.76
N GLU A 464 14.29 -65.03 -13.76
CA GLU A 464 13.19 -64.81 -12.82
C GLU A 464 13.62 -64.86 -11.34
N GLU A 465 14.60 -65.71 -11.01
CA GLU A 465 15.17 -65.85 -9.67
C GLU A 465 16.10 -64.68 -9.30
N GLN A 466 16.97 -64.25 -10.22
CA GLN A 466 17.84 -63.08 -10.05
C GLN A 466 17.02 -61.80 -9.92
N ASN A 467 15.91 -61.71 -10.65
CA ASN A 467 15.04 -60.55 -10.65
C ASN A 467 14.31 -60.40 -9.30
N LYS A 468 13.91 -61.52 -8.67
CA LYS A 468 13.33 -61.54 -7.32
C LYS A 468 14.35 -61.10 -6.27
N LEU A 469 15.62 -61.50 -6.42
CA LEU A 469 16.69 -61.08 -5.51
C LEU A 469 17.15 -59.63 -5.74
N PHE A 470 17.04 -59.11 -6.97
CA PHE A 470 17.34 -57.72 -7.29
C PHE A 470 16.43 -56.73 -6.54
N ASP A 471 15.18 -57.11 -6.25
CA ASP A 471 14.27 -56.30 -5.41
C ASP A 471 14.74 -56.16 -3.95
N LEU A 472 15.64 -57.04 -3.50
CA LEU A 472 16.22 -57.03 -2.16
C LEU A 472 17.53 -56.25 -2.08
N LEU A 473 18.00 -55.68 -3.20
CA LEU A 473 19.15 -54.78 -3.17
C LEU A 473 18.81 -53.55 -2.32
N PRO A 474 19.73 -53.11 -1.45
CA PRO A 474 19.51 -51.96 -0.59
C PRO A 474 19.22 -50.74 -1.46
N LYS A 475 18.08 -50.10 -1.23
CA LYS A 475 17.79 -48.79 -1.84
C LYS A 475 18.86 -47.82 -1.36
N PRO A 476 19.31 -46.87 -2.21
CA PRO A 476 20.27 -45.86 -1.79
C PRO A 476 19.71 -45.11 -0.57
N VAL A 477 20.42 -45.23 0.56
CA VAL A 477 20.10 -44.52 1.79
C VAL A 477 20.67 -43.12 1.69
N PHE A 478 19.83 -42.10 1.86
CA PHE A 478 20.28 -40.72 1.93
C PHE A 478 21.03 -40.49 3.24
N GLN A 479 22.35 -40.29 3.15
CA GLN A 479 23.16 -39.81 4.27
C GLN A 479 23.30 -38.30 4.16
N ASN A 480 22.51 -37.56 4.96
CA ASN A 480 22.73 -36.14 5.17
C ASN A 480 24.10 -35.96 5.84
N GLN A 481 24.95 -35.11 5.27
CA GLN A 481 26.30 -34.81 5.76
C GLN A 481 26.32 -34.00 7.09
N GLN A 482 25.38 -34.22 8.01
CA GLN A 482 25.36 -33.53 9.32
C GLN A 482 25.26 -34.42 10.55
N ASP A 483 25.21 -35.75 10.45
CA ASP A 483 25.20 -36.63 11.63
C ASP A 483 26.53 -37.36 11.82
N HIS A 484 27.58 -36.60 12.15
CA HIS A 484 28.78 -37.14 12.78
C HIS A 484 28.75 -36.78 14.27
N HIS A 485 27.85 -37.41 15.03
CA HIS A 485 28.01 -37.70 16.45
C HIS A 485 26.82 -38.55 16.94
N GLN A 486 27.04 -39.85 17.16
CA GLN A 486 26.60 -40.63 18.35
C GLN A 486 26.70 -42.14 18.08
N ASN A 487 27.91 -42.70 18.20
CA ASN A 487 28.18 -44.15 18.21
C ASN A 487 27.76 -44.82 19.54
N LEU A 488 26.56 -44.54 20.06
CA LEU A 488 26.01 -45.30 21.19
C LEU A 488 24.58 -45.80 20.93
N THR A 489 23.98 -45.45 19.79
CA THR A 489 22.59 -45.77 19.44
C THR A 489 22.47 -46.92 18.43
N ASP A 490 23.59 -47.42 17.89
CA ASP A 490 23.57 -48.40 16.79
C ASP A 490 23.28 -49.84 17.27
N ASN A 491 23.71 -50.21 18.48
CA ASN A 491 23.42 -51.54 19.03
C ASN A 491 21.95 -51.68 19.46
N LEU A 492 21.32 -50.59 19.92
CA LEU A 492 19.92 -50.59 20.36
C LEU A 492 18.95 -50.53 19.17
N ILE A 493 19.32 -49.81 18.10
CA ILE A 493 18.54 -49.75 16.86
C ILE A 493 18.62 -51.10 16.12
N GLN A 494 19.78 -51.78 16.11
CA GLN A 494 19.92 -53.12 15.52
C GLN A 494 19.03 -54.18 16.17
N GLU A 495 18.88 -54.18 17.51
CA GLU A 495 17.96 -55.10 18.21
C GLU A 495 16.48 -54.78 17.96
N ILE A 496 16.13 -53.49 17.84
CA ILE A 496 14.76 -53.04 17.60
C ILE A 496 14.32 -53.29 16.13
N GLU A 497 15.24 -53.21 15.17
CA GLU A 497 14.98 -53.55 13.76
C GLU A 497 14.84 -55.07 13.55
N LEU A 498 15.62 -55.87 14.28
CA LEU A 498 15.47 -57.33 14.31
C LEU A 498 14.12 -57.76 14.92
N GLN A 499 13.68 -57.11 16.00
CA GLN A 499 12.34 -57.36 16.58
C GLN A 499 11.19 -56.84 15.71
N LYS A 500 11.36 -55.73 14.99
CA LYS A 500 10.33 -55.19 14.08
C LYS A 500 10.18 -56.04 12.80
N SER A 501 11.27 -56.54 12.23
CA SER A 501 11.23 -57.48 11.10
C SER A 501 10.57 -58.82 11.47
N LEU A 502 10.79 -59.31 12.70
CA LEU A 502 10.12 -60.52 13.21
C LEU A 502 8.61 -60.32 13.50
N ARG A 503 8.16 -59.12 13.89
CA ARG A 503 6.72 -58.84 14.14
C ARG A 503 5.89 -58.63 12.88
N VAL A 504 6.52 -58.41 11.73
CA VAL A 504 5.88 -58.22 10.42
C VAL A 504 5.51 -59.55 9.73
N LEU A 505 5.91 -60.69 10.31
CA LEU A 505 5.65 -62.05 9.81
C LEU A 505 4.20 -62.54 9.91
N LYS A 506 3.21 -61.72 10.28
CA LYS A 506 1.78 -62.12 10.30
C LYS A 506 1.02 -61.87 8.99
N ASN A 507 1.66 -61.28 7.97
CA ASN A 507 1.01 -61.00 6.69
C ASN A 507 1.22 -62.16 5.69
N LYS A 508 0.15 -62.91 5.39
CA LYS A 508 0.18 -64.08 4.49
C LYS A 508 0.82 -63.80 3.13
N LYS A 509 0.66 -62.57 2.60
CA LYS A 509 1.24 -62.11 1.33
C LYS A 509 2.76 -61.91 1.38
N LEU A 510 3.28 -61.47 2.53
CA LEU A 510 4.71 -61.26 2.75
C LEU A 510 5.44 -62.57 3.04
N GLN A 511 4.78 -63.51 3.73
CA GLN A 511 5.30 -64.87 3.94
C GLN A 511 5.54 -65.62 2.62
N THR A 512 4.61 -65.52 1.66
CA THR A 512 4.81 -66.07 0.30
C THR A 512 6.01 -65.43 -0.40
N LYS A 513 6.14 -64.10 -0.35
CA LYS A 513 7.30 -63.41 -0.96
C LYS A 513 8.64 -63.79 -0.32
N LEU A 514 8.70 -63.88 1.00
CA LEU A 514 9.90 -64.32 1.71
C LEU A 514 10.28 -65.76 1.38
N LYS A 515 9.29 -66.64 1.23
CA LYS A 515 9.50 -68.02 0.76
C LYS A 515 10.05 -68.01 -0.67
N ASP A 516 9.50 -67.19 -1.55
CA ASP A 516 9.95 -67.07 -2.94
C ASP A 516 11.39 -66.54 -3.01
N TYR A 517 11.72 -65.51 -2.20
CA TYR A 517 13.07 -64.96 -2.09
C TYR A 517 14.08 -65.97 -1.54
N TYR A 518 13.70 -66.74 -0.52
CA TYR A 518 14.55 -67.81 0.02
C TYR A 518 14.76 -68.94 -0.99
N CYS A 519 13.71 -69.35 -1.72
CA CYS A 519 13.84 -70.36 -2.76
C CYS A 519 14.80 -69.88 -3.86
N SER A 520 14.62 -68.64 -4.36
CA SER A 520 15.51 -68.01 -5.33
C SER A 520 16.95 -67.91 -4.80
N PHE A 521 17.15 -67.55 -3.53
CA PHE A 521 18.48 -67.52 -2.90
C PHE A 521 19.15 -68.91 -2.89
N SER A 522 18.41 -69.96 -2.51
CA SER A 522 18.93 -71.34 -2.52
C SER A 522 19.25 -71.84 -3.93
N SER A 523 18.42 -71.49 -4.92
CA SER A 523 18.64 -71.86 -6.33
C SER A 523 19.93 -71.24 -6.88
N LEU A 524 20.20 -69.97 -6.56
CA LEU A 524 21.43 -69.28 -7.00
C LEU A 524 22.69 -69.73 -6.24
N GLN A 525 22.56 -70.34 -5.07
CA GLN A 525 23.69 -70.80 -4.26
C GLN A 525 24.19 -72.21 -4.65
N GLN A 526 23.41 -72.98 -5.42
CA GLN A 526 23.80 -74.32 -5.87
C GLN A 526 24.98 -74.26 -6.87
N GLU A 527 26.12 -74.84 -6.48
CA GLU A 527 27.39 -74.76 -7.22
C GLU A 527 27.31 -75.26 -8.68
N LYS A 528 26.36 -76.13 -9.02
CA LYS A 528 26.26 -76.73 -10.37
C LYS A 528 25.67 -75.80 -11.44
N ARG A 529 25.17 -74.59 -11.11
CA ARG A 529 24.54 -73.65 -12.07
C ARG A 529 24.83 -72.15 -11.82
N ARG A 530 25.97 -71.80 -11.24
CA ARG A 530 26.25 -70.42 -10.82
C ARG A 530 26.82 -69.55 -11.96
N SER A 531 26.18 -68.43 -12.25
CA SER A 531 26.60 -67.42 -13.24
C SER A 531 27.42 -66.30 -12.59
N SER A 532 28.29 -65.63 -13.36
CA SER A 532 29.04 -64.43 -12.91
C SER A 532 28.13 -63.29 -12.43
N ILE A 533 26.87 -63.25 -12.89
CA ILE A 533 25.86 -62.28 -12.44
C ILE A 533 25.34 -62.64 -11.04
N ASP A 534 25.22 -63.93 -10.72
CA ASP A 534 24.76 -64.41 -9.40
C ASP A 534 25.75 -64.00 -8.31
N ASP A 535 27.05 -64.11 -8.59
CA ASP A 535 28.10 -63.69 -7.67
C ASP A 535 28.07 -62.19 -7.37
N LYS A 536 27.85 -61.37 -8.40
CA LYS A 536 27.72 -59.92 -8.22
C LYS A 536 26.46 -59.55 -7.46
N LEU A 537 25.34 -60.22 -7.75
CA LEU A 537 24.07 -59.96 -7.08
C LEU A 537 24.17 -60.32 -5.59
N LEU A 538 24.72 -61.49 -5.26
CA LEU A 538 24.93 -61.93 -3.89
C LEU A 538 25.90 -61.02 -3.13
N HIS A 539 26.95 -60.50 -3.79
CA HIS A 539 27.87 -59.53 -3.17
C HIS A 539 27.24 -58.15 -2.95
N MET A 540 26.25 -57.76 -3.75
CA MET A 540 25.56 -56.47 -3.63
C MET A 540 24.37 -56.51 -2.65
N MET A 541 23.95 -57.69 -2.20
CA MET A 541 22.89 -57.85 -1.20
C MET A 541 23.37 -57.46 0.20
N ASP A 542 22.43 -57.06 1.06
CA ASP A 542 22.71 -56.72 2.46
C ASP A 542 23.21 -57.95 3.22
N LYS A 543 24.36 -57.80 3.91
CA LYS A 543 25.00 -58.86 4.70
C LYS A 543 24.07 -59.44 5.76
N ASN A 544 23.16 -58.63 6.33
CA ASN A 544 22.21 -59.08 7.35
C ASN A 544 21.14 -60.02 6.76
N ILE A 545 20.71 -59.76 5.52
CA ILE A 545 19.73 -60.60 4.80
C ILE A 545 20.37 -61.94 4.41
N ILE A 546 21.63 -61.89 3.95
CA ILE A 546 22.39 -63.11 3.65
C ILE A 546 22.55 -63.96 4.91
N GLN A 547 22.97 -63.37 6.02
CA GLN A 547 23.10 -64.07 7.32
C GLN A 547 21.77 -64.67 7.78
N PHE A 548 20.66 -63.97 7.58
CA PHE A 548 19.33 -64.48 7.92
C PHE A 548 18.95 -65.70 7.07
N PHE A 549 19.18 -65.67 5.75
CA PHE A 549 18.90 -66.83 4.88
C PHE A 549 19.85 -68.00 5.15
N GLU A 550 21.12 -67.75 5.46
CA GLU A 550 22.07 -68.77 5.89
C GLU A 550 21.66 -69.42 7.22
N GLN A 551 21.17 -68.65 8.20
CA GLN A 551 20.64 -69.19 9.45
C GLN A 551 19.40 -70.08 9.23
N ILE A 552 18.52 -69.72 8.29
CA ILE A 552 17.39 -70.57 7.89
C ILE A 552 17.89 -71.88 7.26
N GLN A 553 18.92 -71.83 6.41
CA GLN A 553 19.50 -73.02 5.80
C GLN A 553 20.17 -73.94 6.83
N ILE A 554 20.93 -73.38 7.78
CA ILE A 554 21.59 -74.12 8.86
C ILE A 554 20.56 -74.79 9.79
N SER A 555 19.45 -74.10 10.09
CA SER A 555 18.37 -74.66 10.92
C SER A 555 17.58 -75.76 10.20
N GLN A 556 17.40 -75.67 8.88
CA GLN A 556 16.79 -76.75 8.09
C GLN A 556 17.68 -78.01 8.00
N GLN A 557 19.00 -77.84 7.96
CA GLN A 557 19.96 -78.95 7.94
C GLN A 557 20.12 -79.67 9.31
N ARG A 558 19.66 -79.09 10.42
CA ARG A 558 19.90 -79.59 11.80
C ARG A 558 18.73 -80.31 12.48
N ASN A 559 17.66 -80.70 11.79
CA ASN A 559 16.55 -81.41 12.44
C ASN A 559 16.80 -82.92 12.68
N ILE A 560 17.42 -83.23 13.83
CA ILE A 560 16.92 -84.24 14.79
C ILE A 560 16.73 -83.50 16.13
N ASN A 561 15.46 -83.30 16.52
CA ASN A 561 14.92 -82.98 17.85
C ASN A 561 15.29 -81.64 18.54
N LEU A 562 14.40 -80.64 18.38
CA LEU A 562 13.83 -79.78 19.45
C LEU A 562 12.63 -78.99 18.88
N THR A 563 11.48 -79.02 19.56
CA THR A 563 10.21 -78.31 19.20
C THR A 563 10.08 -76.94 19.89
N PRO A 564 9.22 -76.00 19.44
CA PRO A 564 8.68 -75.74 18.11
C PRO A 564 8.94 -74.28 17.63
N LEU A 565 9.47 -74.10 16.41
CA LEU A 565 9.22 -72.89 15.62
C LEU A 565 8.21 -73.26 14.53
N ASP A 566 7.26 -72.35 14.30
CA ASP A 566 6.06 -72.42 13.45
C ASP A 566 6.03 -73.42 12.26
N PRO A 567 4.84 -73.94 11.89
CA PRO A 567 4.64 -75.02 10.92
C PRO A 567 4.79 -74.58 9.44
N LEU A 568 5.67 -73.62 9.15
CA LEU A 568 5.69 -72.89 7.87
C LEU A 568 6.47 -73.57 6.73
N PHE A 569 7.22 -74.66 7.00
CA PHE A 569 8.14 -75.27 6.01
C PHE A 569 7.98 -76.78 5.80
N ARG A 570 6.90 -77.40 6.28
CA ARG A 570 6.67 -78.85 6.13
C ARG A 570 5.53 -79.14 5.14
N SER A 571 5.76 -79.01 3.84
CA SER A 571 4.99 -79.76 2.84
C SER A 571 5.63 -79.75 1.44
N LYS A 572 5.72 -80.97 0.89
CA LYS A 572 6.08 -81.40 -0.48
C LYS A 572 7.56 -81.31 -0.92
N ILE A 573 8.33 -82.33 -0.54
CA ILE A 573 9.45 -82.84 -1.36
C ILE A 573 9.15 -84.26 -1.91
N GLU A 574 8.07 -84.92 -1.49
CA GLU A 574 7.66 -86.21 -2.05
C GLU A 574 6.37 -86.07 -2.88
N GLU A 575 6.49 -85.50 -4.09
CA GLU A 575 5.51 -85.69 -5.18
C GLU A 575 6.06 -85.12 -6.51
N SER A 576 7.18 -85.66 -6.98
CA SER A 576 7.62 -85.49 -8.38
C SER A 576 8.53 -86.63 -8.84
N ILE A 577 8.09 -87.86 -8.61
CA ILE A 577 8.47 -89.01 -9.45
C ILE A 577 7.18 -89.73 -9.84
N VAL A 578 6.50 -89.21 -10.87
CA VAL A 578 5.55 -89.99 -11.68
C VAL A 578 5.71 -89.57 -13.13
N GLU A 579 6.14 -90.53 -13.95
CA GLU A 579 6.24 -90.48 -15.40
C GLU A 579 4.88 -90.25 -16.11
N PRO A 580 4.87 -89.82 -17.38
CA PRO A 580 3.76 -89.13 -18.00
C PRO A 580 2.69 -90.09 -18.55
N LYS A 581 1.41 -89.76 -18.35
CA LYS A 581 0.32 -90.31 -19.16
C LYS A 581 0.00 -89.39 -20.32
N ILE A 582 0.23 -89.95 -21.51
CA ILE A 582 -0.15 -89.45 -22.83
C ILE A 582 -1.69 -89.33 -22.91
N GLN A 583 -2.18 -88.16 -23.32
CA GLN A 583 -3.50 -88.02 -23.97
C GLN A 583 -3.31 -87.27 -25.30
N LYS A 584 -3.69 -87.94 -26.38
CA LYS A 584 -3.79 -87.39 -27.73
C LYS A 584 -5.10 -86.59 -27.90
N PRO A 585 -5.12 -85.62 -28.84
CA PRO A 585 -6.20 -84.66 -29.01
C PRO A 585 -7.40 -85.25 -29.76
N LYS A 586 -8.56 -84.60 -29.60
CA LYS A 586 -9.55 -84.48 -30.68
C LYS A 586 -9.26 -83.20 -31.46
#